data_AF-A0A815YQ09-F1
#
_entry.id   AF-A0A815YQ09-F1
#
_cell.length_a   1.000
_cell.length_b   1.000
_cell.length_c   1.000
_cell.angle_alpha   90.00
_cell.angle_beta   90.00
_cell.angle_gamma   90.00
#
_symmetry.space_group_name_H-M   'P 1'
#
loop_
_entity.id
_entity.type
_entity.pdbx_description
1 polymer ?
#
loop_
_entity_poly.entity_id
_entity_poly.type
_entity_poly.pdbx_seq_one_letter_code
_entity_poly.pdbx_strand_id
1 'polypeptide(L)'
;MIHVGFCREPCARFLACGVHTCQRSCHSGSCQSFDEKCTQQCNRKRHECGHPCTLPCHGSEPCPMTCQTIIKNVRCRCGNLIKDIICNEKLNEINEEKVDIDLTALTQPFPSGTIVFQFSVKPKRRRQLQCDDECRLIQKNNYLT
;
A
#
# COMPACT_ATOMS: atom_id res chain seq x y z
N MET A 1 -35.86 35.50 -1.82
CA MET A 1 -34.60 35.36 -2.58
C MET A 1 -33.93 34.09 -2.11
N ILE A 2 -33.90 33.04 -2.94
CA ILE A 2 -33.26 31.77 -2.58
C ILE A 2 -31.79 31.93 -2.93
N HIS A 3 -30.93 32.00 -1.92
CA HIS A 3 -29.48 31.92 -2.12
C HIS A 3 -29.15 30.53 -2.68
N VAL A 4 -29.08 30.41 -4.01
CA VAL A 4 -28.37 29.30 -4.64
C VAL A 4 -26.88 29.61 -4.55
N GLY A 5 -26.34 29.44 -3.34
CA GLY A 5 -24.91 29.44 -3.11
C GLY A 5 -24.35 28.15 -3.70
N PHE A 6 -23.73 28.25 -4.88
CA PHE A 6 -22.97 27.15 -5.47
C PHE A 6 -21.72 26.94 -4.62
N CYS A 7 -21.87 26.22 -3.51
CA CYS A 7 -20.74 25.82 -2.68
C CYS A 7 -19.92 24.78 -3.48
N ARG A 8 -18.70 25.18 -3.85
CA ARG A 8 -17.76 24.35 -4.62
C ARG A 8 -17.01 23.35 -3.75
N GLU A 9 -17.18 23.42 -2.43
CA GLU A 9 -16.53 22.53 -1.49
C GLU A 9 -17.23 21.15 -1.43
N PRO A 10 -16.48 20.08 -1.14
CA PRO A 10 -17.07 18.79 -0.82
C PRO A 10 -17.90 18.89 0.47
N CYS A 11 -18.99 18.13 0.53
CA CYS A 11 -19.90 18.12 1.66
C CYS A 11 -19.20 17.71 2.98
N ALA A 12 -18.27 16.74 2.91
CA ALA A 12 -17.40 16.28 4.01
C ALA A 12 -18.09 15.81 5.31
N ARG A 13 -19.44 15.82 5.39
CA ARG A 13 -20.20 15.26 6.52
C ARG A 13 -19.95 13.75 6.67
N PHE A 14 -19.81 13.26 7.89
CA PHE A 14 -19.66 11.83 8.16
C PHE A 14 -20.88 11.04 7.68
N LEU A 15 -20.62 9.89 7.07
CA LEU A 15 -21.63 8.93 6.66
C LEU A 15 -22.02 8.01 7.83
N ALA A 16 -23.14 7.31 7.69
CA ALA A 16 -23.66 6.39 8.70
C ALA A 16 -22.69 5.23 9.03
N CYS A 17 -21.72 4.94 8.17
CA CYS A 17 -20.68 3.94 8.45
C CYS A 17 -19.64 4.40 9.49
N GLY A 18 -19.62 5.68 9.90
CA GLY A 18 -18.71 6.23 10.90
C GLY A 18 -17.24 6.39 10.46
N VAL A 19 -16.86 5.81 9.31
CA VAL A 19 -15.47 5.81 8.81
C VAL A 19 -15.26 6.69 7.58
N HIS A 20 -16.30 6.95 6.80
CA HIS A 20 -16.22 7.73 5.56
C HIS A 20 -16.96 9.06 5.67
N THR A 21 -16.47 10.05 4.95
CA THR A 21 -17.10 11.36 4.78
C THR A 21 -17.75 11.47 3.41
N CYS A 22 -18.81 12.27 3.29
CA CYS A 22 -19.49 12.51 2.03
C CYS A 22 -18.54 13.22 1.03
N GLN A 23 -18.23 12.56 -0.07
CA GLN A 23 -17.37 13.10 -1.14
C GLN A 23 -18.16 13.86 -2.23
N ARG A 24 -19.50 13.96 -2.08
CA ARG A 24 -20.35 14.71 -3.02
C ARG A 24 -20.09 16.21 -2.87
N SER A 25 -20.37 16.98 -3.92
CA SER A 25 -20.46 18.43 -3.81
C SER A 25 -21.48 18.82 -2.75
N CYS A 26 -21.33 20.03 -2.19
CA CYS A 26 -22.29 20.56 -1.25
C CYS A 26 -23.72 20.42 -1.78
N HIS A 27 -24.58 19.83 -0.95
CA HIS A 27 -25.95 19.49 -1.31
C HIS A 27 -26.87 19.73 -0.12
N SER A 28 -28.13 20.04 -0.42
CA SER A 28 -29.20 20.06 0.57
C SER A 28 -29.69 18.63 0.84
N GLY A 29 -30.17 18.36 2.05
CA GLY A 29 -30.68 17.04 2.46
C GLY A 29 -29.62 16.08 3.02
N SER A 30 -30.02 14.81 3.16
CA SER A 30 -29.24 13.71 3.72
C SER A 30 -28.15 13.23 2.74
N CYS A 31 -26.94 12.94 3.26
CA CYS A 31 -25.82 12.48 2.44
C CYS A 31 -26.00 11.05 1.94
N GLN A 32 -26.72 10.25 2.71
CA GLN A 32 -26.99 8.83 2.49
C GLN A 32 -28.36 8.51 3.13
N SER A 33 -29.15 7.67 2.48
CA SER A 33 -30.42 7.20 3.02
C SER A 33 -30.18 6.28 4.21
N PHE A 34 -31.10 6.24 5.18
CA PHE A 34 -30.92 5.50 6.43
C PHE A 34 -30.72 3.99 6.22
N ASP A 35 -31.38 3.42 5.20
CA ASP A 35 -31.29 2.00 4.82
C ASP A 35 -30.16 1.68 3.84
N GLU A 36 -29.49 2.70 3.28
CA GLU A 36 -28.45 2.48 2.29
C GLU A 36 -27.11 2.18 2.99
N LYS A 37 -26.36 1.19 2.50
CA LYS A 37 -25.00 0.92 2.99
C LYS A 37 -23.99 1.83 2.30
N CYS A 38 -22.93 2.20 3.01
CA CYS A 38 -21.88 3.03 2.41
C CYS A 38 -21.21 2.23 1.27
N THR A 39 -21.15 2.80 0.07
CA THR A 39 -20.55 2.18 -1.12
C THR A 39 -19.18 2.75 -1.47
N GLN A 40 -18.70 3.72 -0.69
CA GLN A 40 -17.37 4.31 -0.89
C GLN A 40 -16.25 3.26 -0.70
N GLN A 41 -15.15 3.42 -1.43
CA GLN A 41 -13.96 2.58 -1.28
C GLN A 41 -13.24 2.86 0.05
N CYS A 42 -12.85 1.79 0.76
CA CYS A 42 -12.28 1.87 2.12
C CYS A 42 -11.00 2.71 2.22
N ASN A 43 -10.07 2.59 1.27
CA ASN A 43 -8.80 3.31 1.19
C ASN A 43 -7.86 3.21 2.41
N ARG A 44 -8.21 2.47 3.47
CA ARG A 44 -7.32 2.18 4.61
C ARG A 44 -6.06 1.46 4.13
N LYS A 45 -4.89 1.92 4.61
CA LYS A 45 -3.60 1.27 4.32
C LYS A 45 -3.51 -0.06 5.06
N ARG A 46 -3.16 -1.12 4.34
CA ARG A 46 -2.98 -2.46 4.89
C ARG A 46 -1.65 -2.56 5.63
N HIS A 47 -1.66 -3.22 6.78
CA HIS A 47 -0.45 -3.40 7.61
C HIS A 47 0.64 -4.21 6.90
N GLU A 48 0.28 -5.32 6.27
CA GLU A 48 1.25 -6.26 5.67
C GLU A 48 1.95 -5.74 4.41
N CYS A 49 1.26 -4.96 3.58
CA CYS A 49 1.77 -4.55 2.26
C CYS A 49 1.74 -3.04 2.02
N GLY A 50 1.15 -2.24 2.91
CA GLY A 50 1.04 -0.79 2.79
C GLY A 50 0.09 -0.29 1.70
N HIS A 51 -0.48 -1.17 0.88
CA HIS A 51 -1.40 -0.77 -0.19
C HIS A 51 -2.76 -0.31 0.34
N PRO A 52 -3.43 0.64 -0.33
CA PRO A 52 -4.78 1.06 0.02
C PRO A 52 -5.80 -0.07 -0.24
N CYS A 53 -6.77 -0.22 0.65
CA CYS A 53 -7.87 -1.13 0.47
C CYS A 53 -8.85 -0.61 -0.61
N THR A 54 -9.05 -1.39 -1.67
CA THR A 54 -9.95 -1.06 -2.78
C THR A 54 -11.37 -1.63 -2.62
N LEU A 55 -11.64 -2.34 -1.52
CA LEU A 55 -12.95 -2.92 -1.25
C LEU A 55 -13.98 -1.85 -0.90
N PRO A 56 -15.29 -2.13 -1.13
CA PRO A 56 -16.35 -1.28 -0.62
C PRO A 56 -16.26 -1.14 0.90
N CYS A 57 -16.88 -0.09 1.43
CA CYS A 57 -16.92 0.20 2.84
C CYS A 57 -17.39 -1.03 3.63
N HIS A 58 -16.52 -1.52 4.49
CA HIS A 58 -16.82 -2.58 5.45
C HIS A 58 -16.91 -2.04 6.88
N GLY A 59 -17.27 -0.75 7.01
CA GLY A 59 -17.47 -0.08 8.30
C GLY A 59 -16.22 -0.15 9.18
N SER A 60 -16.41 -0.54 10.43
CA SER A 60 -15.35 -0.72 11.43
C SER A 60 -14.62 -2.05 11.34
N GLU A 61 -15.12 -3.01 10.54
CA GLU A 61 -14.48 -4.33 10.42
C GLU A 61 -13.05 -4.20 9.89
N PRO A 62 -12.12 -5.07 10.29
CA PRO A 62 -10.76 -5.07 9.78
C PRO A 62 -10.74 -5.31 8.26
N CYS A 63 -9.78 -4.69 7.56
CA CYS A 63 -9.60 -4.96 6.14
C CYS A 63 -9.19 -6.44 5.96
N PRO A 64 -9.84 -7.20 5.05
CA PRO A 64 -9.48 -8.59 4.82
C PRO A 64 -8.04 -8.68 4.33
N MET A 65 -7.30 -9.73 4.69
CA MET A 65 -5.85 -9.83 4.42
C MET A 65 -5.50 -9.93 2.93
N THR A 66 -6.48 -10.24 2.07
CA THR A 66 -6.27 -10.38 0.63
C THR A 66 -6.11 -9.02 -0.06
N CYS A 67 -4.91 -8.74 -0.56
CA CYS A 67 -4.61 -7.53 -1.31
C CYS A 67 -4.72 -7.74 -2.83
N GLN A 68 -5.70 -7.11 -3.47
CA GLN A 68 -5.95 -7.23 -4.92
C GLN A 68 -5.25 -6.13 -5.74
N THR A 69 -4.35 -5.36 -5.14
CA THR A 69 -3.60 -4.31 -5.83
C THR A 69 -2.63 -4.93 -6.82
N ILE A 70 -2.67 -4.47 -8.08
CA ILE A 70 -1.74 -4.86 -9.12
C ILE A 70 -0.44 -4.06 -8.96
N ILE A 71 0.67 -4.77 -8.88
CA ILE A 71 2.02 -4.22 -8.81
C ILE A 71 2.57 -4.28 -10.22
N LYS A 72 2.85 -3.12 -10.80
CA LYS A 72 3.29 -3.01 -12.18
C LYS A 72 4.78 -3.22 -12.32
N ASN A 73 5.20 -3.76 -13.46
CA ASN A 73 6.59 -3.82 -13.91
C ASN A 73 7.54 -4.54 -12.94
N VAL A 74 7.09 -5.60 -12.29
CA VAL A 74 7.96 -6.38 -11.41
C VAL A 74 8.97 -7.12 -12.27
N ARG A 75 10.26 -7.00 -11.93
CA ARG A 75 11.34 -7.59 -12.74
C ARG A 75 11.90 -8.86 -12.12
N CYS A 76 12.39 -9.79 -12.95
CA CYS A 76 13.27 -10.86 -12.47
C CYS A 76 14.60 -10.29 -11.95
N ARG A 77 15.35 -11.11 -11.20
CA ARG A 77 16.75 -10.82 -10.85
C ARG A 77 17.63 -10.54 -12.08
N CYS A 78 17.33 -11.19 -13.20
CA CYS A 78 18.04 -11.06 -14.47
C CYS A 78 17.75 -9.77 -15.26
N GLY A 79 16.73 -8.99 -14.87
CA GLY A 79 16.27 -7.81 -15.60
C GLY A 79 15.45 -8.05 -16.88
N ASN A 80 15.51 -9.25 -17.47
CA ASN A 80 14.89 -9.55 -18.78
C ASN A 80 13.38 -9.83 -18.72
N LEU A 81 12.87 -10.32 -17.59
CA LEU A 81 11.46 -10.58 -17.39
C LEU A 81 10.80 -9.42 -16.65
N ILE A 82 9.69 -8.92 -17.19
CA ILE A 82 8.85 -7.90 -16.57
C ILE A 82 7.40 -8.37 -16.62
N LYS A 83 6.74 -8.47 -15.46
CA LYS A 83 5.31 -8.86 -15.38
C LYS A 83 4.57 -7.99 -14.37
N ASP A 84 3.28 -7.82 -14.62
CA ASP A 84 2.34 -7.26 -13.66
C ASP A 84 1.77 -8.40 -12.81
N ILE A 85 1.73 -8.21 -11.49
CA ILE A 85 1.33 -9.24 -10.53
C ILE A 85 0.32 -8.70 -9.54
N ILE A 86 -0.42 -9.58 -8.87
CA ILE A 86 -1.34 -9.20 -7.79
C ILE A 86 -0.60 -9.31 -6.45
N CYS A 87 -0.75 -8.32 -5.56
CA CYS A 87 -0.05 -8.31 -4.27
C CYS A 87 -0.28 -9.55 -3.38
N ASN A 88 -1.47 -10.15 -3.43
CA ASN A 88 -1.80 -11.36 -2.68
C ASN A 88 -1.29 -12.66 -3.33
N GLU A 89 -0.84 -12.58 -4.58
CA GLU A 89 -0.15 -13.69 -5.21
C GLU A 89 1.18 -13.85 -4.49
N LYS A 90 1.46 -15.06 -3.96
CA LYS A 90 2.74 -15.38 -3.35
C LYS A 90 3.80 -15.16 -4.42
N LEU A 91 4.42 -13.99 -4.41
CA LEU A 91 5.74 -13.85 -4.99
C LEU A 91 6.59 -14.88 -4.27
N ASN A 92 7.36 -15.65 -5.03
CA ASN A 92 8.45 -16.41 -4.44
C ASN A 92 9.37 -15.35 -3.83
N GLU A 93 9.12 -15.04 -2.56
CA GLU A 93 9.89 -14.10 -1.75
C GLU A 93 11.30 -14.67 -1.78
N ILE A 94 12.15 -14.10 -2.63
CA ILE A 94 13.58 -14.28 -2.44
C ILE A 94 13.85 -13.49 -1.18
N ASN A 95 13.85 -14.23 -0.07
CA ASN A 95 14.27 -13.78 1.25
C ASN A 95 15.75 -13.44 1.18
N GLU A 96 16.12 -12.43 0.42
CA GLU A 96 17.38 -11.76 0.66
C GLU A 96 17.11 -10.86 1.84
N GLU A 97 17.44 -11.39 3.04
CA GLU A 97 17.66 -10.62 4.27
C GLU A 97 18.79 -9.61 4.04
N LYS A 98 18.61 -8.68 3.09
CA LYS A 98 19.39 -7.46 3.06
C LYS A 98 18.75 -6.53 4.08
N VAL A 99 19.21 -6.70 5.31
CA VAL A 99 19.07 -5.72 6.36
C VAL A 99 19.84 -4.48 5.89
N ASP A 100 19.14 -3.49 5.36
CA ASP A 100 19.73 -2.16 5.21
C ASP A 100 19.93 -1.62 6.63
N ILE A 101 21.15 -1.75 7.15
CA ILE A 101 21.57 -1.17 8.42
C ILE A 101 21.68 0.34 8.19
N ASP A 102 20.66 1.10 8.58
CA ASP A 102 20.81 2.55 8.65
C ASP A 102 21.64 2.89 9.88
N LEU A 103 22.95 3.12 9.69
CA LEU A 103 23.85 3.62 10.72
C LEU A 103 23.63 5.13 10.91
N THR A 104 22.40 5.55 11.17
CA THR A 104 22.17 6.90 11.69
C THR A 104 22.51 6.87 13.17
N ALA A 105 23.75 7.28 13.49
CA ALA A 105 24.20 7.51 14.85
C ALA A 105 23.36 8.62 15.49
N LEU A 106 22.21 8.26 16.07
CA LEU A 106 21.52 9.13 17.01
C LEU A 106 22.31 9.08 18.32
N THR A 107 23.37 9.88 18.42
CA THR A 107 23.98 10.24 19.70
C THR A 107 22.91 10.94 20.53
N GLN A 108 22.21 10.19 21.36
CA GLN A 108 21.38 10.74 22.43
C GLN A 108 22.24 10.77 23.69
N PRO A 109 22.55 11.95 24.24
CA PRO A 109 23.30 12.05 25.49
C PRO A 109 22.44 11.53 26.63
N PHE A 110 22.67 10.29 27.05
CA PHE A 110 22.17 9.80 28.34
C PHE A 110 23.07 10.35 29.47
N PRO A 111 22.52 10.65 30.66
CA PRO A 111 23.24 11.31 31.75
C PRO A 111 24.42 10.50 32.34
N SER A 112 24.66 9.28 31.86
CA SER A 112 25.72 8.39 32.35
C SER A 112 26.90 8.17 31.38
N GLY A 113 26.97 8.89 30.26
CA GLY A 113 28.10 8.81 29.32
C GLY A 113 28.18 7.51 28.50
N THR A 114 27.20 6.61 28.64
CA THR A 114 27.11 5.37 27.87
C THR A 114 26.49 5.64 26.50
N ILE A 115 27.19 5.28 25.43
CA ILE A 115 26.66 5.33 24.05
C ILE A 115 25.97 4.00 23.76
N VAL A 116 24.67 4.02 23.50
CA VAL A 116 23.90 2.83 23.13
C VAL A 116 23.58 2.91 21.64
N PHE A 117 24.08 1.96 20.85
CA PHE A 117 23.72 1.84 19.43
C PHE A 117 22.39 1.09 19.32
N GLN A 118 21.31 1.81 19.02
CA GLN A 118 20.00 1.21 18.84
C GLN A 118 19.77 0.90 17.35
N PHE A 119 19.93 -0.35 16.95
CA PHE A 119 19.70 -0.80 15.58
C PHE A 119 18.21 -1.05 15.34
N SER A 120 17.58 -0.24 14.49
CA SER A 120 16.20 -0.49 14.05
C SER A 120 16.21 -1.23 12.71
N VAL A 121 16.16 -2.56 12.75
CA VAL A 121 16.03 -3.40 11.56
C VAL A 121 14.61 -3.28 11.01
N LYS A 122 14.42 -2.58 9.89
CA LYS A 122 13.15 -2.57 9.15
C LYS A 122 13.28 -3.48 7.93
N PRO A 123 12.68 -4.68 7.93
CA PRO A 123 12.76 -5.58 6.78
C PRO A 123 12.07 -4.96 5.55
N LYS A 124 12.81 -4.78 4.46
CA LYS A 124 12.24 -4.37 3.16
C LYS A 124 12.08 -5.61 2.29
N ARG A 125 10.85 -6.13 2.19
CA ARG A 125 10.54 -7.23 1.27
C ARG A 125 10.73 -6.78 -0.18
N ARG A 126 11.77 -7.28 -0.85
CA ARG A 126 11.95 -7.07 -2.29
C ARG A 126 11.07 -8.04 -3.06
N ARG A 127 10.13 -7.48 -3.81
CA ARG A 127 9.26 -8.22 -4.73
C ARG A 127 10.00 -8.42 -6.04
N GLN A 128 10.61 -9.58 -6.25
CA GLN A 128 11.30 -9.95 -7.50
C GLN A 128 10.68 -11.22 -8.09
N LEU A 129 10.61 -11.29 -9.42
CA LEU A 129 10.13 -12.48 -10.14
C LEU A 129 11.22 -13.56 -10.21
N GLN A 130 10.80 -14.81 -10.31
CA GLN A 130 11.68 -15.91 -10.70
C GLN A 130 11.93 -15.87 -12.22
N CYS A 131 13.15 -16.18 -12.63
CA CYS A 131 13.50 -16.34 -14.05
C CYS A 131 12.75 -17.55 -14.64
N ASP A 132 12.19 -17.38 -15.84
CA ASP A 132 11.61 -18.44 -16.66
C ASP A 132 12.63 -18.99 -17.67
N ASP A 133 12.20 -19.92 -18.52
CA ASP A 133 13.06 -20.60 -19.51
C ASP A 133 13.69 -19.64 -20.51
N GLU A 134 12.97 -18.59 -20.90
CA GLU A 134 13.48 -17.54 -21.78
C GLU A 134 14.65 -16.78 -21.12
N CYS A 135 14.51 -16.43 -19.83
CA CYS A 135 15.60 -15.82 -19.08
C CYS A 135 16.85 -16.73 -19.01
N ARG A 136 16.64 -18.05 -18.86
CA ARG A 136 17.73 -19.03 -18.84
C ARG A 136 18.48 -19.07 -20.17
N LEU A 137 17.77 -19.00 -21.30
CA LEU A 137 18.39 -18.98 -22.63
C LEU A 137 19.19 -17.69 -22.88
N ILE A 138 18.68 -16.53 -22.46
CA ILE A 138 19.39 -15.25 -22.62
C ILE A 138 20.69 -15.25 -21.81
N GLN A 139 20.63 -15.69 -20.55
CA GLN A 139 21.83 -15.87 -19.73
C GLN A 139 22.82 -16.83 -20.38
N LYS A 140 22.31 -17.82 -21.12
CA LYS A 140 23.14 -18.78 -21.82
C LYS A 140 23.89 -18.21 -23.03
N ASN A 141 23.21 -17.41 -23.84
CA ASN A 141 23.85 -16.82 -25.02
C ASN A 141 24.87 -15.73 -24.65
N ASN A 142 24.68 -15.03 -23.53
CA ASN A 142 25.61 -14.01 -23.06
C ASN A 142 26.99 -14.55 -22.60
N TYR A 143 27.14 -15.86 -22.38
CA TYR A 143 28.45 -16.45 -22.07
C TYR A 143 29.17 -17.05 -23.29
N LEU A 144 28.53 -17.05 -24.46
CA LEU A 144 29.08 -17.59 -25.71
C LEU A 144 29.61 -16.50 -26.66
N THR A 145 29.62 -15.24 -26.22
CA THR A 145 30.20 -14.07 -26.90
C THR A 145 31.32 -13.49 -26.08
#